data_AF-A0A0A2H194-F1
#
_entry.id   AF-A0A0A2H194-F1
#
_cell.length_a   1.000
_cell.length_b   1.000
_cell.length_c   1.000
_cell.angle_alpha   90.00
_cell.angle_beta   90.00
_cell.angle_gamma   90.00
#
_symmetry.space_group_name_H-M   'P 1'
#
loop_
_entity.id
_entity.type
_entity.pdbx_description
1 polymer ?
#
loop_
_entity_poly.entity_id
_entity_poly.type
_entity_poly.pdbx_seq_one_letter_code
_entity_poly.pdbx_strand_id
1 'polypeptide(L)'
;MQFKLLPILVCILTHQAWSQSVEPASKQRYTQEFSVQHDNDFLFAIDRYYTAGSFLGYSRKLEQDFIFKNTKESPLQYDIIIGQETYTPRELFVENFDSLERPYAGYLFARFNLAKAQKNSLYVVGLEVGLAGEQSGARTLQLNYHRLIGAFMPVWSGQIANSTHINIYGSYVKDYELPNSNLFKNAALQSSVTIGSRRIYARQEALLYIGDRAQVSTSSAYGQVGNTTEFYGVGGVGVEYVVLNALIEGNPLGDGSPFTLPAVPVVFSFKAGGVYRAHRNTYRMIYKFRTKETKREGRSQYVTFEFARRF
;
A
#
# COMPACT_ATOMS: atom_id res chain seq x y z
N MET A 1 -21.97 18.83 -29.52
CA MET A 1 -21.03 17.96 -28.78
C MET A 1 -21.86 17.05 -27.89
N GLN A 2 -22.02 15.78 -28.26
CA GLN A 2 -22.97 14.86 -27.63
C GLN A 2 -22.40 14.33 -26.30
N PHE A 3 -23.08 14.64 -25.19
CA PHE A 3 -22.83 13.99 -23.90
C PHE A 3 -23.34 12.55 -23.95
N LYS A 4 -22.42 11.58 -24.03
CA LYS A 4 -22.73 10.17 -23.79
C LYS A 4 -22.67 9.92 -22.28
N LEU A 5 -23.84 9.93 -21.64
CA LEU A 5 -24.04 9.32 -20.33
C LEU A 5 -23.89 7.80 -20.49
N LEU A 6 -22.85 7.21 -19.90
CA LEU A 6 -22.64 5.77 -19.84
C LEU A 6 -23.19 5.25 -18.50
N PRO A 7 -23.88 4.09 -18.45
CA PRO A 7 -24.54 3.65 -17.24
C PRO A 7 -23.54 3.02 -16.27
N ILE A 8 -23.67 3.38 -15.00
CA ILE A 8 -23.01 2.73 -13.86
C ILE A 8 -23.62 1.34 -13.72
N LEU A 9 -22.80 0.30 -13.89
CA LEU A 9 -23.21 -1.08 -13.65
C LEU A 9 -23.29 -1.31 -12.13
N VAL A 10 -24.48 -1.10 -11.56
CA VAL A 10 -24.79 -1.50 -10.18
C VAL A 10 -25.12 -2.99 -10.19
N CYS A 11 -24.19 -3.83 -9.74
CA CYS A 11 -24.50 -5.22 -9.44
C CYS A 11 -25.37 -5.29 -8.18
N ILE A 12 -26.69 -5.34 -8.37
CA ILE A 12 -27.64 -5.71 -7.32
C ILE A 12 -27.50 -7.23 -7.09
N LEU A 13 -26.80 -7.61 -6.03
CA LEU A 13 -26.81 -8.99 -5.52
C LEU A 13 -28.16 -9.22 -4.83
N THR A 14 -29.06 -9.94 -5.51
CA THR A 14 -30.29 -10.45 -4.90
C THR A 14 -29.93 -11.62 -3.99
N HIS A 15 -29.94 -11.40 -2.68
CA HIS A 15 -29.89 -12.49 -1.70
C HIS A 15 -31.24 -13.22 -1.71
N GLN A 16 -31.30 -14.39 -2.33
CA GLN A 16 -32.36 -15.35 -2.02
C GLN A 16 -32.05 -16.00 -0.67
N ALA A 17 -32.85 -15.66 0.34
CA ALA A 17 -32.80 -16.31 1.64
C ALA A 17 -33.47 -17.68 1.55
N TRP A 18 -32.66 -18.73 1.39
CA TRP A 18 -33.10 -20.10 1.65
C TRP A 18 -32.74 -20.41 3.10
N SER A 19 -33.75 -20.42 3.96
CA SER A 19 -33.64 -20.83 5.36
C SER A 19 -33.39 -22.34 5.40
N GLN A 20 -32.13 -22.74 5.53
CA GLN A 20 -31.75 -24.09 5.96
C GLN A 20 -31.40 -24.04 7.44
N SER A 21 -31.92 -25.00 8.20
CA SER A 21 -31.58 -25.25 9.60
C SER A 21 -30.07 -25.44 9.74
N VAL A 22 -29.41 -24.49 10.38
CA VAL A 22 -27.96 -24.50 10.61
C VAL A 22 -27.69 -25.34 11.85
N GLU A 23 -27.23 -26.58 11.67
CA GLU A 23 -26.35 -27.21 12.66
C GLU A 23 -25.21 -26.22 12.97
N PRO A 24 -24.77 -26.04 14.23
CA PRO A 24 -23.75 -25.06 14.56
C PRO A 24 -22.48 -25.38 13.77
N ALA A 25 -22.28 -24.70 12.65
CA ALA A 25 -21.14 -24.87 11.79
C ALA A 25 -19.91 -24.66 12.67
N SER A 26 -19.00 -25.64 12.68
CA SER A 26 -17.67 -25.44 13.27
C SER A 26 -17.18 -24.08 12.77
N LYS A 27 -16.80 -23.16 13.68
CA LYS A 27 -16.37 -21.81 13.30
C LYS A 27 -15.22 -21.96 12.30
N GLN A 28 -15.51 -21.79 11.01
CA GLN A 28 -14.55 -21.98 9.94
C GLN A 28 -13.39 -21.02 10.19
N ARG A 29 -12.19 -21.57 10.37
CA ARG A 29 -10.98 -20.79 10.61
C ARG A 29 -10.28 -20.56 9.28
N TYR A 30 -10.34 -19.33 8.81
CA TYR A 30 -9.56 -18.89 7.67
C TYR A 30 -8.09 -18.73 8.06
N THR A 31 -7.22 -19.24 7.20
CA THR A 31 -5.76 -19.20 7.38
C THR A 31 -5.06 -18.56 6.19
N GLN A 32 -5.80 -18.33 5.10
CA GLN A 32 -5.29 -17.75 3.87
C GLN A 32 -6.16 -16.55 3.46
N GLU A 33 -5.55 -15.60 2.77
CA GLU A 33 -6.22 -14.44 2.20
C GLU A 33 -5.61 -14.07 0.86
N PHE A 34 -6.46 -13.74 -0.11
CA PHE A 34 -6.06 -13.10 -1.36
C PHE A 34 -6.58 -11.67 -1.38
N SER A 35 -5.75 -10.71 -1.77
CA SER A 35 -6.09 -9.29 -1.81
C SER A 35 -5.81 -8.66 -3.17
N VAL A 36 -6.68 -7.75 -3.58
CA VAL A 36 -6.47 -6.83 -4.70
C VAL A 36 -6.55 -5.42 -4.14
N GLN A 37 -5.50 -4.64 -4.36
CA GLN A 37 -5.43 -3.26 -3.95
C GLN A 37 -5.16 -2.37 -5.17
N HIS A 38 -5.84 -1.23 -5.22
CA HIS A 38 -5.56 -0.17 -6.18
C HIS A 38 -5.46 1.16 -5.44
N ASP A 39 -4.34 1.84 -5.65
CA ASP A 39 -4.11 3.21 -5.21
C ASP A 39 -4.28 4.14 -6.41
N ASN A 40 -4.97 5.25 -6.22
CA ASN A 40 -5.15 6.23 -7.30
C ASN A 40 -5.45 7.63 -6.76
N ASP A 41 -4.92 8.66 -7.42
CA ASP A 41 -5.12 10.07 -7.12
C ASP A 41 -6.30 10.71 -7.89
N PHE A 42 -6.99 9.95 -8.76
CA PHE A 42 -8.11 10.45 -9.60
C PHE A 42 -9.25 11.10 -8.82
N LEU A 43 -9.51 10.69 -7.57
CA LEU A 43 -10.56 11.28 -6.73
C LEU A 43 -10.30 12.77 -6.42
N PHE A 44 -9.08 13.24 -6.66
CA PHE A 44 -8.69 14.64 -6.53
C PHE A 44 -8.52 15.33 -7.88
N ALA A 45 -8.87 14.66 -8.99
CA ALA A 45 -8.68 15.14 -10.36
C ALA A 45 -7.24 15.62 -10.64
N ILE A 46 -6.26 14.91 -10.06
CA ILE A 46 -4.82 15.11 -10.30
C ILE A 46 -4.24 13.83 -10.91
N ASP A 47 -3.06 13.97 -11.51
CA ASP A 47 -2.17 12.88 -11.93
C ASP A 47 -0.74 13.41 -11.67
N ARG A 48 -0.25 13.23 -10.44
CA ARG A 48 1.08 13.73 -10.07
C ARG A 48 1.69 13.04 -8.86
N TYR A 49 3.01 12.98 -8.90
CA TYR A 49 3.91 12.44 -7.88
C TYR A 49 3.75 10.94 -7.72
N TYR A 50 2.83 10.49 -6.88
CA TYR A 50 2.44 9.08 -6.81
C TYR A 50 1.04 9.00 -7.40
N THR A 51 0.96 8.63 -8.67
CA THR A 51 -0.29 8.67 -9.44
C THR A 51 -1.12 7.43 -9.18
N ALA A 52 -0.50 6.26 -9.32
CA ALA A 52 -1.23 5.01 -9.26
C ALA A 52 -0.35 3.86 -8.75
N GLY A 53 -1.02 2.89 -8.12
CA GLY A 53 -0.42 1.62 -7.74
C GLY A 53 -1.45 0.50 -7.83
N SER A 54 -1.03 -0.68 -8.29
CA SER A 54 -1.89 -1.86 -8.38
C SER A 54 -1.15 -3.05 -7.79
N PHE A 55 -1.80 -3.76 -6.87
CA PHE A 55 -1.17 -4.81 -6.08
C PHE A 55 -2.07 -6.04 -5.98
N LEU A 56 -1.44 -7.21 -6.12
CA LEU A 56 -2.01 -8.51 -5.80
C LEU A 56 -1.27 -9.07 -4.60
N GLY A 57 -1.99 -9.46 -3.57
CA GLY A 57 -1.44 -10.00 -2.34
C GLY A 57 -1.97 -11.40 -2.05
N TYR A 58 -1.11 -12.23 -1.49
CA TYR A 58 -1.47 -13.52 -0.90
C TYR A 58 -0.83 -13.64 0.47
N SER A 59 -1.65 -13.88 1.48
CA SER A 59 -1.23 -14.03 2.87
C SER A 59 -1.62 -15.41 3.40
N ARG A 60 -0.73 -16.03 4.17
CA ARG A 60 -1.02 -17.33 4.79
C ARG A 60 -0.37 -17.47 6.17
N LYS A 61 -1.15 -17.95 7.13
CA LYS A 61 -0.65 -18.39 8.43
C LYS A 61 0.16 -19.67 8.30
N LEU A 62 1.34 -19.68 8.90
CA LEU A 62 2.16 -20.87 8.99
C LEU A 62 1.67 -21.75 10.14
N GLU A 63 1.73 -23.05 9.93
CA GLU A 63 1.40 -24.07 10.93
C GLU A 63 2.64 -24.56 11.68
N GLN A 64 3.82 -24.39 11.09
CA GLN A 64 5.10 -24.87 11.61
C GLN A 64 6.08 -23.71 11.81
N ASP A 65 7.17 -24.00 12.52
CA ASP A 65 8.31 -23.10 12.63
C ASP A 65 8.93 -22.80 11.26
N PHE A 66 9.56 -21.64 11.14
CA PHE A 66 10.39 -21.29 9.97
C PHE A 66 11.68 -20.63 10.48
N ILE A 67 11.96 -19.39 10.09
CA ILE A 67 13.06 -18.58 10.66
C ILE A 67 12.78 -18.26 12.15
N PHE A 68 11.51 -18.20 12.53
CA PHE A 68 11.07 -17.98 13.91
C PHE A 68 10.25 -19.17 14.41
N LYS A 69 10.17 -19.32 15.73
CA LYS A 69 9.22 -20.25 16.37
C LYS A 69 7.78 -19.78 16.17
N ASN A 70 6.91 -20.70 15.79
CA ASN A 70 5.48 -20.53 15.62
C ASN A 70 4.73 -21.09 16.83
N THR A 71 3.90 -20.28 17.46
CA THR A 71 3.07 -20.73 18.59
C THR A 71 1.67 -20.14 18.47
N LYS A 72 0.70 -20.69 19.20
CA LYS A 72 -0.66 -20.12 19.24
C LYS A 72 -0.67 -18.66 19.69
N GLU A 73 0.25 -18.28 20.59
CA GLU A 73 0.38 -16.94 21.16
C GLU A 73 1.26 -16.01 20.31
N SER A 74 2.13 -16.59 19.49
CA SER A 74 3.02 -15.88 18.57
C SER A 74 2.95 -16.52 17.17
N PRO A 75 1.83 -16.34 16.46
CA PRO A 75 1.64 -16.95 15.15
C PRO A 75 2.52 -16.28 14.10
N LEU A 76 2.97 -17.09 13.15
CA LEU A 76 3.67 -16.63 11.95
C LEU A 76 2.72 -16.54 10.75
N GLN A 77 2.97 -15.55 9.91
CA GLN A 77 2.31 -15.36 8.64
C GLN A 77 3.34 -14.96 7.59
N TYR A 78 3.22 -15.50 6.38
CA TYR A 78 3.94 -14.96 5.24
C TYR A 78 2.99 -14.25 4.30
N ASP A 79 3.52 -13.25 3.59
CA ASP A 79 2.81 -12.49 2.59
C ASP A 79 3.65 -12.42 1.31
N ILE A 80 3.01 -12.62 0.16
CA ILE A 80 3.60 -12.42 -1.16
C ILE A 80 2.79 -11.32 -1.84
N ILE A 81 3.47 -10.27 -2.29
CA ILE A 81 2.85 -9.14 -2.96
C ILE A 81 3.54 -8.94 -4.31
N ILE A 82 2.75 -8.86 -5.38
CA ILE A 82 3.22 -8.38 -6.68
C ILE A 82 2.56 -7.03 -6.90
N GLY A 83 3.37 -6.01 -7.21
CA GLY A 83 2.91 -4.63 -7.34
C GLY A 83 3.53 -3.90 -8.51
N GLN A 84 2.77 -2.98 -9.12
CA GLN A 84 3.29 -1.97 -10.02
C GLN A 84 2.89 -0.59 -9.50
N GLU A 85 3.85 0.32 -9.45
CA GLU A 85 3.67 1.72 -9.06
C GLU A 85 4.06 2.65 -10.22
N THR A 86 3.31 3.74 -10.36
CA THR A 86 3.49 4.77 -11.38
C THR A 86 3.63 6.13 -10.73
N TYR A 87 4.68 6.85 -11.10
CA TYR A 87 5.01 8.18 -10.62
C TYR A 87 5.19 9.14 -11.80
N THR A 88 4.58 10.31 -11.70
CA THR A 88 4.62 11.34 -12.76
C THR A 88 4.97 12.71 -12.18
N PRO A 89 5.64 13.61 -12.94
CA PRO A 89 5.64 15.03 -12.62
C PRO A 89 4.23 15.62 -12.72
N ARG A 90 4.03 16.85 -12.26
CA ARG A 90 2.73 17.53 -12.49
C ARG A 90 2.59 17.99 -13.95
N GLU A 91 3.70 18.40 -14.57
CA GLU A 91 3.71 18.93 -15.93
C GLU A 91 3.78 17.80 -16.97
N LEU A 92 2.63 17.19 -17.27
CA LEU A 92 2.55 15.91 -18.00
C LEU A 92 2.81 15.97 -19.51
N PHE A 93 2.87 17.18 -20.07
CA PHE A 93 3.05 17.42 -21.52
C PHE A 93 4.37 18.14 -21.84
N VAL A 94 5.22 18.33 -20.84
CA VAL A 94 6.45 19.11 -20.98
C VAL A 94 7.64 18.18 -21.16
N GLU A 95 8.47 18.44 -22.15
CA GLU A 95 9.72 17.69 -22.37
C GLU A 95 10.94 18.37 -21.74
N ASN A 96 10.82 19.65 -21.37
CA ASN A 96 11.88 20.38 -20.66
C ASN A 96 12.00 19.90 -19.20
N PHE A 97 13.12 19.24 -18.89
CA PHE A 97 13.42 18.69 -17.58
C PHE A 97 13.52 19.75 -16.47
N ASP A 98 13.84 21.01 -16.82
CA ASP A 98 13.90 22.10 -15.82
C ASP A 98 12.54 22.43 -15.22
N SER A 99 11.45 22.14 -15.95
CA SER A 99 10.08 22.36 -15.50
C SER A 99 9.53 21.18 -14.69
N LEU A 100 10.19 20.02 -14.73
CA LEU A 100 9.69 18.81 -14.07
C LEU A 100 10.03 18.83 -12.58
N GLU A 101 9.04 18.48 -11.75
CA GLU A 101 9.20 18.42 -10.29
C GLU A 101 9.81 17.10 -9.81
N ARG A 102 9.70 16.06 -10.63
CA ARG A 102 10.31 14.73 -10.45
C ARG A 102 10.46 14.02 -11.80
N PRO A 103 11.35 13.03 -11.91
CA PRO A 103 11.35 12.12 -13.05
C PRO A 103 10.05 11.32 -13.13
N TYR A 104 9.66 10.93 -14.34
CA TYR A 104 8.72 9.83 -14.49
C TYR A 104 9.38 8.55 -13.97
N ALA A 105 8.60 7.73 -13.25
CA ALA A 105 9.09 6.45 -12.78
C ALA A 105 7.99 5.41 -12.84
N GLY A 106 8.34 4.24 -13.36
CA GLY A 106 7.56 3.03 -13.19
C GLY A 106 8.37 2.05 -12.35
N TYR A 107 7.70 1.30 -11.47
CA TYR A 107 8.34 0.29 -10.66
C TYR A 107 7.47 -0.95 -10.52
N LEU A 108 7.94 -2.07 -11.05
CA LEU A 108 7.30 -3.40 -10.95
C LEU A 108 8.09 -4.25 -9.95
N PHE A 109 7.43 -4.88 -8.99
CA PHE A 109 8.14 -5.61 -7.95
C PHE A 109 7.37 -6.83 -7.43
N ALA A 110 8.14 -7.72 -6.80
CA ALA A 110 7.64 -8.77 -5.92
C ALA A 110 8.23 -8.57 -4.52
N ARG A 111 7.39 -8.64 -3.49
CA ARG A 111 7.78 -8.53 -2.08
C ARG A 111 7.32 -9.75 -1.30
N PHE A 112 8.22 -10.30 -0.50
CA PHE A 112 7.99 -11.43 0.38
C PHE A 112 8.17 -10.95 1.82
N ASN A 113 7.13 -11.09 2.64
CA ASN A 113 7.19 -10.71 4.05
C ASN A 113 7.02 -11.94 4.94
N LEU A 114 7.68 -11.91 6.10
CA LEU A 114 7.42 -12.80 7.21
C LEU A 114 7.05 -11.95 8.42
N ALA A 115 5.82 -12.13 8.89
CA ALA A 115 5.27 -11.46 10.04
C ALA A 115 5.23 -12.41 11.25
N LYS A 116 5.67 -11.92 12.41
CA LYS A 116 5.58 -12.60 13.70
C LYS A 116 4.80 -11.74 14.66
N ALA A 117 3.58 -12.16 14.94
CA ALA A 117 2.76 -11.49 15.93
C ALA A 117 3.13 -11.94 17.34
N GLN A 118 2.89 -11.07 18.31
CA GLN A 118 2.90 -11.34 19.75
C GLN A 118 1.60 -10.75 20.34
N LYS A 119 1.43 -10.85 21.66
CA LYS A 119 0.22 -10.38 22.36
C LYS A 119 -0.19 -8.95 21.97
N ASN A 120 0.76 -8.01 21.94
CA ASN A 120 0.51 -6.60 21.64
C ASN A 120 1.57 -5.98 20.72
N SER A 121 2.26 -6.79 19.93
CA SER A 121 3.26 -6.31 18.98
C SER A 121 3.37 -7.20 17.76
N LEU A 122 3.91 -6.64 16.68
CA LEU A 122 4.15 -7.33 15.42
C LEU A 122 5.56 -7.00 14.95
N TYR A 123 6.31 -8.03 14.55
CA TYR A 123 7.56 -7.88 13.82
C TYR A 123 7.35 -8.32 12.39
N VAL A 124 7.81 -7.55 11.42
CA VAL A 124 7.76 -7.91 10.01
C VAL A 124 9.16 -7.74 9.43
N VAL A 125 9.65 -8.77 8.76
CA VAL A 125 10.84 -8.69 7.91
C VAL A 125 10.43 -8.98 6.48
N GLY A 126 11.01 -8.26 5.52
CA GLY A 126 10.64 -8.41 4.12
C GLY A 126 11.82 -8.30 3.17
N LEU A 127 11.69 -8.97 2.03
CA LEU A 127 12.58 -8.86 0.88
C LEU A 127 11.77 -8.42 -0.32
N GLU A 128 12.23 -7.39 -1.02
CA GLU A 128 11.68 -6.95 -2.29
C GLU A 128 12.73 -7.05 -3.37
N VAL A 129 12.31 -7.51 -4.55
CA VAL A 129 13.05 -7.39 -5.79
C VAL A 129 12.16 -6.71 -6.82
N GLY A 130 12.73 -5.81 -7.61
CA GLY A 130 11.94 -5.04 -8.55
C GLY A 130 12.73 -4.42 -9.69
N LEU A 131 11.99 -3.94 -10.67
CA LEU A 131 12.45 -3.38 -11.93
C LEU A 131 11.91 -1.95 -12.04
N ALA A 132 12.81 -0.97 -12.11
CA ALA A 132 12.49 0.42 -12.38
C ALA A 132 12.73 0.76 -13.85
N GLY A 133 12.10 1.83 -14.34
CA GLY A 133 12.26 2.35 -15.70
C GLY A 133 11.23 1.81 -16.69
N GLU A 134 11.52 1.87 -17.98
CA GLU A 134 10.63 1.41 -19.07
C GLU A 134 10.28 -0.08 -18.92
N GLN A 135 11.23 -0.90 -18.48
CA GLN A 135 11.06 -2.33 -18.24
C GLN A 135 9.98 -2.68 -17.19
N SER A 136 9.56 -1.71 -16.36
CA SER A 136 8.45 -1.91 -15.42
C SER A 136 7.09 -2.02 -16.11
N GLY A 137 6.97 -1.53 -17.35
CA GLY A 137 5.73 -1.49 -18.12
C GLY A 137 4.71 -0.43 -17.68
N ALA A 138 5.04 0.42 -16.68
CA ALA A 138 4.11 1.40 -16.11
C ALA A 138 3.62 2.42 -17.14
N ARG A 139 4.50 2.88 -18.05
CA ARG A 139 4.14 3.77 -19.16
C ARG A 139 3.03 3.18 -20.01
N THR A 140 3.23 1.97 -20.50
CA THR A 140 2.27 1.28 -21.35
C THR A 140 0.94 1.10 -20.63
N LEU A 141 0.96 0.72 -19.35
CA LEU A 141 -0.26 0.56 -18.54
C LEU A 141 -1.01 1.88 -18.35
N GLN A 142 -0.32 2.95 -17.98
CA GLN A 142 -0.94 4.28 -17.81
C GLN A 142 -1.54 4.77 -19.12
N LEU A 143 -0.78 4.70 -20.22
CA LEU A 143 -1.24 5.16 -21.53
C LEU A 143 -2.47 4.38 -22.03
N ASN A 144 -2.50 3.05 -21.80
CA ASN A 144 -3.66 2.24 -22.16
C ASN A 144 -4.88 2.56 -21.28
N TYR A 145 -4.68 2.76 -19.97
CA TYR A 145 -5.75 3.16 -19.07
C TYR A 145 -6.32 4.53 -19.46
N HIS A 146 -5.47 5.52 -19.71
CA HIS A 146 -5.88 6.86 -20.13
C HIS A 146 -6.65 6.82 -21.45
N ARG A 147 -6.19 6.01 -22.41
CA ARG A 147 -6.91 5.78 -23.67
C ARG A 147 -8.30 5.16 -23.44
N LEU A 148 -8.40 4.20 -22.53
CA LEU A 148 -9.67 3.52 -22.21
C LEU A 148 -10.70 4.48 -21.62
N ILE A 149 -10.28 5.38 -20.72
CA ILE A 149 -11.17 6.33 -20.04
C ILE A 149 -11.30 7.68 -20.75
N GLY A 150 -10.60 7.88 -21.86
CA GLY A 150 -10.60 9.16 -22.60
C GLY A 150 -9.88 10.30 -21.87
N ALA A 151 -8.87 9.99 -21.05
CA ALA A 151 -8.02 10.97 -20.38
C ALA A 151 -6.88 11.45 -21.31
N PHE A 152 -6.17 12.49 -20.86
CA PHE A 152 -5.02 13.03 -21.58
C PHE A 152 -3.84 12.05 -21.62
N MET A 153 -2.90 12.22 -22.53
CA MET A 153 -1.77 11.30 -22.72
C MET A 153 -0.45 11.93 -22.26
N PRO A 154 0.16 11.47 -21.15
CA PRO A 154 1.45 11.99 -20.70
C PRO A 154 2.58 11.60 -21.66
N VAL A 155 3.59 12.47 -21.80
CA VAL A 155 4.70 12.26 -22.74
C VAL A 155 5.72 11.23 -22.24
N TRP A 156 5.87 11.08 -20.90
CA TRP A 156 6.91 10.27 -20.25
C TRP A 156 8.35 10.70 -20.59
N SER A 157 8.56 12.01 -20.74
CA SER A 157 9.87 12.64 -20.92
C SER A 157 10.67 12.57 -19.62
N GLY A 158 11.98 12.29 -19.68
CA GLY A 158 12.80 12.28 -18.46
C GLY A 158 12.48 11.14 -17.50
N GLN A 159 12.00 9.99 -18.01
CA GLN A 159 11.80 8.78 -17.21
C GLN A 159 13.14 8.24 -16.71
N ILE A 160 13.18 7.75 -15.45
CA ILE A 160 14.35 7.04 -14.93
C ILE A 160 14.73 5.83 -15.80
N ALA A 161 16.03 5.56 -15.91
CA ALA A 161 16.55 4.45 -16.70
C ALA A 161 16.20 3.08 -16.10
N ASN A 162 16.28 2.06 -16.95
CA ASN A 162 16.09 0.68 -16.53
C ASN A 162 17.12 0.29 -15.46
N SER A 163 16.63 -0.15 -14.31
CA SER A 163 17.46 -0.60 -13.20
C SER A 163 16.77 -1.69 -12.40
N THR A 164 17.56 -2.62 -11.87
CA THR A 164 17.08 -3.70 -10.99
C THR A 164 17.39 -3.33 -9.55
N HIS A 165 16.43 -3.53 -8.67
CA HIS A 165 16.55 -3.20 -7.27
C HIS A 165 16.29 -4.39 -6.35
N ILE A 166 16.95 -4.33 -5.19
CA ILE A 166 16.73 -5.23 -4.07
C ILE A 166 16.65 -4.39 -2.80
N ASN A 167 15.64 -4.67 -1.96
CA ASN A 167 15.42 -4.00 -0.70
C ASN A 167 15.07 -4.99 0.41
N ILE A 168 15.63 -4.74 1.59
CA ILE A 168 15.24 -5.40 2.83
C ILE A 168 14.39 -4.43 3.65
N TYR A 169 13.33 -4.95 4.28
CA TYR A 169 12.40 -4.21 5.12
C TYR A 169 12.39 -4.80 6.51
N GLY A 170 12.36 -3.92 7.52
CA GLY A 170 12.09 -4.28 8.90
C GLY A 170 11.02 -3.34 9.46
N SER A 171 10.00 -3.89 10.10
CA SER A 171 8.95 -3.13 10.77
C SER A 171 8.64 -3.72 12.14
N TYR A 172 8.43 -2.84 13.11
CA TYR A 172 7.95 -3.17 14.44
C TYR A 172 6.70 -2.35 14.74
N VAL A 173 5.64 -3.01 15.17
CA VAL A 173 4.43 -2.36 15.67
C VAL A 173 4.29 -2.66 17.15
N LYS A 174 4.05 -1.62 17.95
CA LYS A 174 3.57 -1.74 19.32
C LYS A 174 2.15 -1.22 19.43
N ASP A 175 1.28 -2.05 19.97
CA ASP A 175 -0.16 -1.82 20.04
C ASP A 175 -0.61 -1.60 21.49
N TYR A 176 -1.46 -0.60 21.70
CA TYR A 176 -1.93 -0.17 23.01
C TYR A 176 -3.46 -0.12 23.00
N GLU A 177 -4.09 -0.80 23.95
CA GLU A 177 -5.51 -0.60 24.26
C GLU A 177 -5.68 0.68 25.08
N LEU A 178 -6.76 1.42 24.79
CA LEU A 178 -7.09 2.68 25.47
C LEU A 178 -8.42 2.53 26.24
N PRO A 179 -8.45 1.81 27.37
CA PRO A 179 -9.70 1.46 28.06
C PRO A 179 -10.46 2.69 28.59
N ASN A 180 -9.75 3.78 28.90
CA ASN A 180 -10.32 5.00 29.49
C ASN A 180 -10.72 6.06 28.45
N SER A 181 -10.65 5.74 27.15
CA SER A 181 -11.00 6.66 26.06
C SER A 181 -12.40 6.37 25.53
N ASN A 182 -13.23 7.41 25.41
CA ASN A 182 -14.59 7.31 24.89
C ASN A 182 -14.65 7.20 23.36
N LEU A 183 -13.58 7.60 22.66
CA LEU A 183 -13.55 7.67 21.20
C LEU A 183 -12.59 6.62 20.61
N PHE A 184 -11.33 6.67 20.99
CA PHE A 184 -10.30 5.76 20.50
C PHE A 184 -10.29 4.49 21.33
N LYS A 185 -10.27 3.33 20.67
CA LYS A 185 -10.13 2.01 21.32
C LYS A 185 -8.68 1.57 21.43
N ASN A 186 -7.86 1.98 20.46
CA ASN A 186 -6.44 1.64 20.44
C ASN A 186 -5.58 2.76 19.87
N ALA A 187 -4.31 2.77 20.30
CA ALA A 187 -3.23 3.48 19.65
C ALA A 187 -2.14 2.49 19.24
N ALA A 188 -1.39 2.82 18.20
CA ALA A 188 -0.20 2.05 17.84
C ALA A 188 0.95 2.96 17.42
N LEU A 189 2.16 2.49 17.72
CA LEU A 189 3.39 3.07 17.20
C LEU A 189 4.00 2.06 16.24
N GLN A 190 4.33 2.51 15.03
CA GLN A 190 4.96 1.69 14.02
C GLN A 190 6.31 2.30 13.62
N SER A 191 7.38 1.55 13.83
CA SER A 191 8.74 1.90 13.44
C SER A 191 9.16 1.03 12.28
N SER A 192 9.64 1.63 11.20
CA SER A 192 10.02 0.92 9.98
C SER A 192 11.37 1.39 9.46
N VAL A 193 12.16 0.46 8.96
CA VAL A 193 13.43 0.74 8.28
C VAL A 193 13.48 -0.03 6.97
N THR A 194 14.08 0.56 5.95
CA THR A 194 14.45 -0.15 4.73
C THR A 194 15.85 0.20 4.31
N ILE A 195 16.54 -0.80 3.77
CA ILE A 195 17.89 -0.66 3.22
C ILE A 195 17.92 -1.44 1.91
N GLY A 196 18.43 -0.81 0.86
CA GLY A 196 18.54 -1.43 -0.45
C GLY A 196 18.88 -0.42 -1.53
N SER A 197 18.90 -0.87 -2.77
CA SER A 197 19.24 -0.01 -3.90
C SER A 197 18.07 0.85 -4.39
N ARG A 198 16.81 0.52 -4.04
CA ARG A 198 15.64 1.34 -4.39
C ARG A 198 15.46 2.50 -3.41
N ARG A 199 15.45 2.17 -2.11
CA ARG A 199 15.20 3.13 -1.02
C ARG A 199 16.05 2.81 0.20
N ILE A 200 16.45 3.85 0.92
CA ILE A 200 17.01 3.77 2.27
C ILE A 200 16.30 4.82 3.11
N TYR A 201 15.57 4.39 4.14
CA TYR A 201 14.90 5.30 5.06
C TYR A 201 14.62 4.67 6.42
N ALA A 202 14.38 5.54 7.41
CA ALA A 202 13.74 5.19 8.67
C ALA A 202 12.43 5.97 8.81
N ARG A 203 11.38 5.33 9.28
CA ARG A 203 10.05 5.92 9.44
C ARG A 203 9.47 5.61 10.82
N GLN A 204 8.85 6.61 11.43
CA GLN A 204 8.02 6.45 12.62
C GLN A 204 6.60 6.92 12.31
N GLU A 205 5.62 6.09 12.60
CA GLU A 205 4.19 6.41 12.49
C GLU A 205 3.51 6.27 13.87
N ALA A 206 2.54 7.14 14.12
CA ALA A 206 1.62 7.06 15.25
C ALA A 206 0.19 6.92 14.71
N LEU A 207 -0.55 5.95 15.23
CA LEU A 207 -1.84 5.52 14.72
C LEU A 207 -2.87 5.53 15.84
N LEU A 208 -4.08 5.97 15.51
CA LEU A 208 -5.24 5.92 16.37
C LEU A 208 -6.37 5.17 15.67
N TYR A 209 -7.07 4.34 16.43
CA TYR A 209 -8.17 3.51 15.94
C TYR A 209 -9.45 3.83 16.69
N ILE A 210 -10.54 4.00 15.94
CA ILE A 210 -11.91 4.13 16.46
C ILE A 210 -12.72 2.91 16.01
N GLY A 211 -13.63 2.42 16.84
CA GLY A 211 -14.42 1.22 16.52
C GLY A 211 -13.73 -0.10 16.85
N ASP A 212 -14.34 -1.20 16.42
CA ASP A 212 -13.98 -2.55 16.84
C ASP A 212 -12.99 -3.19 15.87
N ARG A 213 -11.87 -3.65 16.43
CA ARG A 213 -10.88 -4.43 15.70
C ARG A 213 -10.39 -5.60 16.54
N ALA A 214 -9.81 -6.59 15.86
CA ALA A 214 -9.18 -7.71 16.51
C ALA A 214 -7.83 -7.32 17.14
N GLN A 215 -7.29 -8.23 17.96
CA GLN A 215 -5.92 -8.13 18.46
C GLN A 215 -4.88 -8.18 17.33
N VAL A 216 -3.66 -7.72 17.62
CA VAL A 216 -2.57 -7.56 16.64
C VAL A 216 -2.39 -8.79 15.74
N SER A 217 -2.40 -10.00 16.31
CA SER A 217 -2.14 -11.26 15.61
C SER A 217 -3.22 -11.71 14.62
N THR A 218 -4.37 -11.04 14.59
CA THR A 218 -5.51 -11.40 13.74
C THR A 218 -6.23 -10.18 13.17
N SER A 219 -5.68 -8.98 13.31
CA SER A 219 -6.30 -7.76 12.83
C SER A 219 -5.92 -7.44 11.39
N SER A 220 -6.93 -7.09 10.58
CA SER A 220 -6.72 -6.52 9.25
C SER A 220 -5.94 -5.21 9.30
N ALA A 221 -5.85 -4.52 10.45
CA ALA A 221 -5.07 -3.28 10.58
C ALA A 221 -3.58 -3.50 10.28
N TYR A 222 -3.11 -4.73 10.47
CA TYR A 222 -1.72 -5.15 10.29
C TYR A 222 -1.56 -6.24 9.23
N GLY A 223 -2.54 -6.35 8.32
CA GLY A 223 -2.57 -7.37 7.27
C GLY A 223 -2.64 -8.80 7.79
N GLN A 224 -2.98 -9.02 9.06
CA GLN A 224 -3.00 -10.36 9.65
C GLN A 224 -4.31 -11.07 9.33
N VAL A 225 -4.20 -12.29 8.80
CA VAL A 225 -5.36 -13.16 8.55
C VAL A 225 -6.06 -13.42 9.88
N GLY A 226 -7.37 -13.25 9.93
CA GLY A 226 -8.15 -13.40 11.13
C GLY A 226 -9.59 -13.75 10.84
N ASN A 227 -10.33 -14.15 11.87
CA ASN A 227 -11.71 -14.62 11.76
C ASN A 227 -12.73 -13.66 12.40
N THR A 228 -12.24 -12.65 13.11
CA THR A 228 -13.07 -11.70 13.84
C THR A 228 -13.66 -10.67 12.87
N THR A 229 -14.94 -10.35 13.02
CA THR A 229 -15.53 -9.19 12.35
C THR A 229 -14.87 -7.92 12.86
N GLU A 230 -14.50 -7.01 11.97
CA GLU A 230 -13.89 -5.72 12.33
C GLU A 230 -14.62 -4.61 11.60
N PHE A 231 -14.87 -3.50 12.30
CA PHE A 231 -15.34 -2.26 11.70
C PHE A 231 -14.71 -1.11 12.46
N TYR A 232 -13.69 -0.50 11.86
CA TYR A 232 -12.92 0.54 12.50
C TYR A 232 -12.50 1.63 11.52
N GLY A 233 -12.37 2.84 12.06
CA GLY A 233 -11.66 3.94 11.44
C GLY A 233 -10.21 3.97 11.92
N VAL A 234 -9.31 4.44 11.07
CA VAL A 234 -7.90 4.68 11.40
C VAL A 234 -7.53 6.11 11.03
N GLY A 235 -6.76 6.76 11.89
CA GLY A 235 -6.09 8.02 11.63
C GLY A 235 -4.63 7.91 12.02
N GLY A 236 -3.72 8.51 11.25
CA GLY A 236 -2.30 8.37 11.52
C GLY A 236 -1.46 9.50 10.96
N VAL A 237 -0.36 9.79 11.66
CA VAL A 237 0.69 10.70 11.22
C VAL A 237 2.01 9.95 11.19
N GLY A 238 2.90 10.34 10.28
CA GLY A 238 4.20 9.72 10.10
C GLY A 238 5.27 10.71 9.71
N VAL A 239 6.49 10.40 10.11
CA VAL A 239 7.71 11.09 9.67
C VAL A 239 8.67 10.05 9.11
N GLU A 240 9.23 10.35 7.94
CA GLU A 240 10.20 9.52 7.25
C GLU A 240 11.48 10.32 7.04
N TYR A 241 12.61 9.77 7.49
CA TYR A 241 13.93 10.26 7.18
C TYR A 241 14.50 9.47 6.00
N VAL A 242 14.61 10.13 4.84
CA VAL A 242 15.02 9.55 3.57
C VAL A 242 16.52 9.80 3.35
N VAL A 243 17.26 8.71 3.13
CA VAL A 243 18.68 8.74 2.73
C VAL A 243 18.82 8.49 1.23
N LEU A 244 17.97 7.64 0.67
CA LEU A 244 17.95 7.32 -0.76
C LEU A 244 16.51 7.11 -1.25
N ASN A 245 16.21 7.68 -2.41
CA ASN A 245 15.07 7.34 -3.24
C ASN A 245 15.49 7.25 -4.71
N ALA A 246 15.84 6.06 -5.17
CA ALA A 246 16.37 5.83 -6.51
C ALA A 246 15.37 6.15 -7.64
N LEU A 247 14.07 6.18 -7.36
CA LEU A 247 13.06 6.58 -8.35
C LEU A 247 13.04 8.09 -8.60
N ILE A 248 13.81 8.87 -7.83
CA ILE A 248 14.00 10.31 -7.99
C ILE A 248 15.48 10.61 -8.25
N GLU A 249 16.37 9.98 -7.48
CA GLU A 249 17.82 10.25 -7.45
C GLU A 249 18.64 9.40 -8.42
N GLY A 250 18.01 8.40 -9.06
CA GLY A 250 18.70 7.43 -9.91
C GLY A 250 19.29 6.24 -9.13
N ASN A 251 19.74 5.22 -9.85
CA ASN A 251 20.28 4.00 -9.23
C ASN A 251 21.67 4.25 -8.60
N PRO A 252 21.87 3.98 -7.30
CA PRO A 252 23.15 4.21 -6.63
C PRO A 252 24.32 3.34 -7.14
N LEU A 253 24.03 2.24 -7.84
CA LEU A 253 25.04 1.32 -8.39
C LEU A 253 25.50 1.68 -9.81
N GLY A 254 24.97 2.77 -10.37
CA GLY A 254 25.20 3.19 -11.75
C GLY A 254 23.87 3.59 -12.39
N ASP A 255 23.78 4.85 -12.79
CA ASP A 255 22.56 5.44 -13.30
C ASP A 255 22.78 6.02 -14.71
N GLY A 256 21.89 5.66 -15.63
CA GLY A 256 21.83 6.20 -16.98
C GLY A 256 20.59 7.05 -17.21
N SER A 257 19.98 7.56 -16.14
CA SER A 257 18.72 8.29 -16.26
C SER A 257 18.97 9.63 -16.93
N PRO A 258 18.12 10.04 -17.90
CA PRO A 258 18.24 11.33 -18.56
C PRO A 258 17.94 12.50 -17.61
N PHE A 259 17.20 12.24 -16.53
CA PHE A 259 16.80 13.24 -15.55
C PHE A 259 16.66 12.61 -14.16
N THR A 260 17.27 13.25 -13.17
CA THR A 260 17.16 12.93 -11.75
C THR A 260 17.09 14.22 -10.95
N LEU A 261 16.62 14.12 -9.70
CA LEU A 261 16.62 15.23 -8.75
C LEU A 261 17.07 14.74 -7.37
N PRO A 262 17.61 15.62 -6.52
CA PRO A 262 17.84 15.27 -5.13
C PRO A 262 16.51 15.12 -4.37
N ALA A 263 16.39 14.04 -3.60
CA ALA A 263 15.26 13.86 -2.71
C ALA A 263 15.40 14.79 -1.48
N VAL A 264 14.27 15.16 -0.87
CA VAL A 264 14.32 15.83 0.44
C VAL A 264 14.50 14.79 1.55
N PRO A 265 15.28 15.10 2.60
CA PRO A 265 15.62 14.12 3.62
C PRO A 265 14.48 13.84 4.62
N VAL A 266 13.46 14.69 4.68
CA VAL A 266 12.34 14.54 5.64
C VAL A 266 11.01 14.66 4.92
N VAL A 267 10.20 13.62 5.02
CA VAL A 267 8.85 13.55 4.46
C VAL A 267 7.84 13.29 5.58
N PHE A 268 6.84 14.16 5.70
CA PHE A 268 5.72 13.95 6.61
C PHE A 268 4.56 13.31 5.86
N SER A 269 3.82 12.46 6.56
CA SER A 269 2.64 11.79 6.01
C SER A 269 1.47 11.83 6.97
N PHE A 270 0.28 11.83 6.40
CA PHE A 270 -0.98 11.65 7.13
C PHE A 270 -1.79 10.57 6.41
N LYS A 271 -2.52 9.76 7.16
CA LYS A 271 -3.50 8.82 6.60
C LYS A 271 -4.75 8.79 7.43
N ALA A 272 -5.89 8.61 6.77
CA ALA A 272 -7.17 8.41 7.42
C ALA A 272 -8.07 7.51 6.58
N GLY A 273 -8.89 6.69 7.20
CA GLY A 273 -9.83 5.86 6.45
C GLY A 273 -10.57 4.85 7.30
N GLY A 274 -11.26 3.94 6.62
CA GLY A 274 -12.12 2.93 7.24
C GLY A 274 -11.84 1.53 6.72
N VAL A 275 -12.10 0.55 7.57
CA VAL A 275 -11.97 -0.87 7.25
C VAL A 275 -13.21 -1.60 7.75
N TYR A 276 -13.76 -2.45 6.89
CA TYR A 276 -14.83 -3.37 7.22
C TYR A 276 -14.41 -4.78 6.84
N ARG A 277 -14.31 -5.66 7.85
CA ARG A 277 -14.03 -7.08 7.68
C ARG A 277 -15.20 -7.88 8.23
N ALA A 278 -15.88 -8.63 7.39
CA ALA A 278 -16.98 -9.49 7.80
C ALA A 278 -17.01 -10.78 6.96
N HIS A 279 -17.46 -11.87 7.57
CA HIS A 279 -17.49 -13.20 6.94
C HIS A 279 -16.12 -13.59 6.37
N ARG A 280 -16.00 -13.64 5.04
CA ARG A 280 -14.76 -13.92 4.30
C ARG A 280 -14.10 -12.69 3.72
N ASN A 281 -14.77 -11.54 3.70
CA ASN A 281 -14.30 -10.40 2.93
C ASN A 281 -13.73 -9.32 3.86
N THR A 282 -12.78 -8.54 3.33
CA THR A 282 -12.25 -7.32 3.92
C THR A 282 -12.34 -6.23 2.86
N TYR A 283 -12.85 -5.07 3.23
CA TYR A 283 -12.92 -3.87 2.41
C TYR A 283 -12.19 -2.75 3.14
N ARG A 284 -11.30 -2.05 2.44
CA ARG A 284 -10.52 -0.95 2.99
C ARG A 284 -10.52 0.22 2.04
N MET A 285 -10.72 1.41 2.61
CA MET A 285 -10.59 2.68 1.90
C MET A 285 -9.77 3.64 2.77
N ILE A 286 -8.57 4.01 2.32
CA ILE A 286 -7.64 4.87 3.08
C ILE A 286 -7.19 6.03 2.22
N TYR A 287 -7.47 7.25 2.67
CA TYR A 287 -6.83 8.46 2.18
C TYR A 287 -5.39 8.54 2.71
N LYS A 288 -4.46 8.89 1.82
CA LYS A 288 -3.06 9.10 2.15
C LYS A 288 -2.61 10.45 1.62
N PHE A 289 -1.84 11.14 2.45
CA PHE A 289 -1.23 12.42 2.18
C PHE A 289 0.26 12.33 2.48
N ARG A 290 1.09 12.93 1.62
CA ARG A 290 2.53 13.07 1.83
C ARG A 290 2.97 14.48 1.46
N THR A 291 3.93 15.02 2.20
CA THR A 291 4.65 16.22 1.78
C THR A 291 5.51 15.92 0.57
N LYS A 292 6.05 16.98 -0.04
CA LYS A 292 6.97 16.89 -1.18
C LYS A 292 8.14 15.94 -0.92
N GLU A 293 8.55 15.19 -1.94
CA GLU A 293 9.71 14.31 -1.94
C GLU A 293 10.91 14.90 -2.69
N THR A 294 10.71 16.00 -3.44
CA THR A 294 11.78 16.85 -3.96
C THR A 294 11.57 18.31 -3.53
N LYS A 295 12.57 19.18 -3.76
CA LYS A 295 12.39 20.62 -3.50
C LYS A 295 11.36 21.27 -4.44
N ARG A 296 11.16 20.70 -5.63
CA ARG A 296 10.28 21.20 -6.69
C ARG A 296 8.84 20.69 -6.55
N GLU A 297 8.67 19.51 -5.97
CA GLU A 297 7.35 18.93 -5.74
C GLU A 297 6.50 19.75 -4.76
N GLY A 298 5.19 19.70 -4.98
CA GLY A 298 4.17 20.02 -3.99
C GLY A 298 3.78 18.80 -3.15
N ARG A 299 2.63 18.86 -2.49
CA ARG A 299 2.08 17.73 -1.72
C ARG A 299 1.48 16.66 -2.64
N SER A 300 1.63 15.39 -2.25
CA SER A 300 1.02 14.23 -2.90
C SER A 300 -0.15 13.70 -2.07
N GLN A 301 -1.18 13.21 -2.73
CA GLN A 301 -2.33 12.61 -2.08
C GLN A 301 -3.04 11.63 -2.99
N TYR A 302 -3.53 10.53 -2.42
CA TYR A 302 -4.23 9.48 -3.15
C TYR A 302 -5.13 8.68 -2.22
N VAL A 303 -6.00 7.85 -2.78
CA VAL A 303 -6.83 6.91 -2.02
C VAL A 303 -6.46 5.49 -2.38
N THR A 304 -6.30 4.67 -1.36
CA THR A 304 -6.18 3.22 -1.46
C THR A 304 -7.57 2.60 -1.37
N PHE A 305 -7.93 1.78 -2.34
CA PHE A 305 -9.04 0.83 -2.26
C PHE A 305 -8.48 -0.59 -2.24
N GLU A 306 -8.93 -1.40 -1.29
CA GLU A 306 -8.52 -2.80 -1.19
C GLU A 306 -9.73 -3.68 -0.92
N PHE A 307 -9.78 -4.79 -1.65
CA PHE A 307 -10.66 -5.91 -1.40
C PHE A 307 -9.81 -7.14 -1.10
N ALA A 308 -10.12 -7.84 -0.02
CA ALA A 308 -9.49 -9.11 0.29
C ALA A 308 -10.53 -10.19 0.62
N ARG A 309 -10.20 -11.44 0.29
CA ARG A 309 -11.04 -12.61 0.53
C ARG A 309 -10.25 -13.70 1.22
N ARG A 310 -10.76 -14.13 2.37
CA ARG A 310 -10.22 -15.16 3.26
C ARG A 310 -10.84 -16.52 2.97
N PHE A 311 -10.03 -17.57 3.10
CA PHE A 311 -10.44 -18.97 2.92
C PHE A 311 -9.66 -19.95 3.82
#